data_AF-A0A9P0LSC2-F1
#
_entry.id   AF-A0A9P0LSC2-F1
#
_cell.length_a   1.000
_cell.length_b   1.000
_cell.length_c   1.000
_cell.angle_alpha   90.00
_cell.angle_beta   90.00
_cell.angle_gamma   90.00
#
_symmetry.space_group_name_H-M   'P 1'
#
loop_
_entity.id
_entity.type
_entity.pdbx_description
1 polymer ?
#
loop_
_entity_poly.entity_id
_entity_poly.type
_entity_poly.pdbx_seq_one_letter_code
_entity_poly.pdbx_strand_id
1 'polypeptide(L)'
;MRLEVPIYLALVAVTVVSAQINYQNPQFGNRGEEECCQEYCYFTDVEPYIQFATKTAYESLNRKSTGAQHIVPDCTPMQFWSLNRHGTRLPKATRIRELRNLEKIQSEIVANYEQRSSYPNRGRFCIEDYNILKRWRWNDTITEDKGFSLTQQGIEELKILARRYKSKFSQLLSGGYDERSFFFQYTSADRTHDSYQAYIEGLFGSDAFRVHANTQIDNRLMKPYEDCEAWQKNEADNQFTRTEYERFKESPEYQQMVRDVFRRLGFKYTLNASIVEDIYDMCRYEKAW
;
A
#
# COMPACT_ATOMS: atom_id res chain seq x y z
N MET A 1 37.50 -46.80 -57.67
CA MET A 1 36.18 -46.14 -57.56
C MET A 1 36.02 -45.65 -56.12
N ARG A 2 36.45 -44.42 -55.83
CA ARG A 2 36.23 -43.76 -54.54
C ARG A 2 35.43 -42.50 -54.86
N LEU A 3 34.21 -42.44 -54.33
CA LEU A 3 33.31 -41.29 -54.43
C LEU A 3 33.74 -40.28 -53.37
N GLU A 4 34.16 -39.09 -53.81
CA GLU A 4 34.29 -37.92 -52.95
C GLU A 4 32.92 -37.24 -52.83
N VAL A 5 32.42 -37.11 -51.60
CA VAL A 5 31.21 -36.34 -51.29
C VAL A 5 31.65 -35.03 -50.63
N PRO A 6 31.39 -33.86 -51.22
CA PRO A 6 31.68 -32.59 -50.57
C PRO A 6 30.62 -32.30 -49.49
N ILE A 7 31.08 -32.06 -48.27
CA ILE A 7 30.25 -31.58 -47.15
C ILE A 7 30.09 -30.07 -47.33
N TYR A 8 28.87 -29.61 -47.64
CA TYR A 8 28.54 -28.19 -47.63
C TYR A 8 28.25 -27.73 -46.20
N LEU A 9 29.12 -26.88 -45.66
CA LEU A 9 28.88 -26.13 -44.42
C LEU A 9 27.88 -25.00 -44.72
N ALA A 10 26.63 -25.16 -44.30
CA ALA A 10 25.64 -24.09 -44.30
C ALA A 10 25.91 -23.16 -43.12
N LEU A 11 26.48 -21.98 -43.40
CA LEU A 11 26.55 -20.86 -42.46
C LEU A 11 25.14 -20.26 -42.28
N VAL A 12 24.47 -20.62 -41.19
CA VAL A 12 23.24 -19.93 -40.76
C VAL A 12 23.65 -18.64 -40.05
N ALA A 13 23.61 -17.52 -40.78
CA ALA A 13 23.74 -16.20 -40.18
C ALA A 13 22.44 -15.85 -39.45
N VAL A 14 22.43 -16.04 -38.13
CA VAL A 14 21.37 -15.49 -37.27
C VAL A 14 21.59 -13.98 -37.19
N THR A 15 20.85 -13.24 -37.99
CA THR A 15 20.75 -11.79 -37.83
C THR A 15 19.86 -11.51 -36.62
N VAL A 16 20.49 -11.17 -35.49
CA VAL A 16 19.77 -10.58 -34.36
C VAL A 16 19.40 -9.17 -34.78
N VAL A 17 18.17 -8.99 -35.27
CA VAL A 17 17.57 -7.66 -35.42
C VAL A 17 17.28 -7.17 -34.01
N SER A 18 18.23 -6.44 -33.42
CA SER A 18 17.94 -5.61 -32.27
C SER A 18 17.07 -4.46 -32.74
N ALA A 19 15.74 -4.65 -32.66
CA ALA A 19 14.82 -3.54 -32.71
C ALA A 19 15.10 -2.65 -31.50
N GLN A 20 15.95 -1.63 -31.68
CA GLN A 20 16.04 -0.51 -30.76
C GLN A 20 14.70 0.22 -30.83
N ILE A 21 13.76 -0.18 -29.95
CA ILE A 21 12.56 0.62 -29.69
C ILE A 21 13.08 1.91 -29.06
N ASN A 22 13.16 2.95 -29.88
CA ASN A 22 13.55 4.29 -29.47
C ASN A 22 12.42 4.82 -28.57
N TYR A 23 12.54 4.65 -27.25
CA TYR A 23 11.64 5.24 -26.26
C TYR A 23 11.86 6.76 -26.19
N GLN A 24 11.56 7.46 -27.28
CA GLN A 24 11.28 8.89 -27.20
C GLN A 24 9.83 9.02 -26.76
N ASN A 25 9.60 9.27 -25.46
CA ASN A 25 8.25 9.54 -24.97
C ASN A 25 7.70 10.75 -25.74
N PRO A 26 6.64 10.58 -26.55
CA PRO A 26 6.11 11.67 -27.35
C PRO A 26 5.64 12.77 -26.41
N GLN A 27 6.00 14.01 -26.72
CA GLN A 27 5.48 15.14 -25.96
C GLN A 27 3.96 15.14 -26.03
N PHE A 28 3.31 15.53 -24.94
CA PHE A 28 1.87 15.74 -24.95
C PHE A 28 1.55 16.77 -26.03
N GLY A 29 0.82 16.34 -27.07
CA GLY A 29 0.61 17.16 -28.27
C GLY A 29 -0.08 18.49 -27.94
N ASN A 30 0.33 19.55 -28.64
CA ASN A 30 -0.37 20.83 -28.69
C ASN A 30 -1.69 20.64 -29.47
N ARG A 31 -2.70 20.04 -28.85
CA ARG A 31 -4.07 20.19 -29.35
C ARG A 31 -4.46 21.63 -29.09
N GLY A 32 -4.62 22.40 -30.17
CA GLY A 32 -4.85 23.84 -30.13
C GLY A 32 -5.96 24.23 -29.17
N GLU A 33 -5.73 25.34 -28.46
CA GLU A 33 -6.64 26.35 -27.88
C GLU A 33 -8.08 25.99 -27.44
N GLU A 34 -8.44 24.74 -27.22
CA GLU A 34 -9.69 24.34 -26.59
C GLU A 34 -9.39 23.71 -25.22
N GLU A 35 -9.86 24.42 -24.18
CA GLU A 35 -9.90 24.07 -22.75
C GLU A 35 -8.61 24.23 -21.93
N CYS A 36 -8.19 25.49 -21.81
CA CYS A 36 -7.58 26.04 -20.60
C CYS A 36 -8.58 25.98 -19.44
N CYS A 37 -8.51 24.96 -18.60
CA CYS A 37 -9.26 24.93 -17.34
C CYS A 37 -8.46 24.19 -16.26
N GLN A 38 -8.42 24.79 -15.07
CA GLN A 38 -8.19 24.09 -13.81
C GLN A 38 -9.03 22.79 -13.79
N GLU A 39 -8.39 21.65 -13.59
CA GLU A 39 -9.11 20.38 -13.45
C GLU A 39 -9.77 20.29 -12.05
N TYR A 40 -10.64 19.29 -11.86
CA TYR A 40 -11.31 18.95 -10.61
C TYR A 40 -10.41 19.15 -9.38
N CYS A 41 -10.88 19.88 -8.36
CA CYS A 41 -10.08 20.20 -7.18
C CYS A 41 -10.24 19.12 -6.11
N TYR A 42 -9.23 18.28 -5.92
CA TYR A 42 -9.31 17.17 -4.95
C TYR A 42 -9.33 17.65 -3.50
N PHE A 43 -8.79 18.83 -3.23
CA PHE A 43 -8.84 19.43 -1.90
C PHE A 43 -10.26 19.69 -1.40
N THR A 44 -11.16 20.08 -2.30
CA THR A 44 -12.56 20.39 -1.98
C THR A 44 -13.49 19.19 -2.20
N ASP A 45 -12.93 18.02 -2.49
CA ASP A 45 -13.71 16.79 -2.65
C ASP A 45 -14.34 16.42 -1.31
N VAL A 46 -15.67 16.43 -1.27
CA VAL A 46 -16.45 16.07 -0.08
C VAL A 46 -16.54 14.56 0.13
N GLU A 47 -16.31 13.77 -0.92
CA GLU A 47 -16.35 12.30 -0.91
C GLU A 47 -15.08 11.70 -1.54
N PRO A 48 -13.89 12.00 -0.98
CA PRO A 48 -12.64 11.52 -1.54
C PRO A 48 -12.57 9.99 -1.48
N TYR A 49 -11.84 9.39 -2.42
CA TYR A 49 -11.59 7.95 -2.40
C TYR A 49 -10.78 7.53 -1.16
N ILE A 50 -11.31 6.59 -0.39
CA ILE A 50 -10.71 6.12 0.88
C ILE A 50 -10.35 4.64 0.90
N GLN A 51 -10.51 3.91 -0.21
CA GLN A 51 -10.37 2.44 -0.24
C GLN A 51 -9.03 1.98 -0.83
N PHE A 52 -7.97 1.94 -0.02
CA PHE A 52 -6.61 1.59 -0.46
C PHE A 52 -6.28 0.10 -0.32
N ALA A 53 -7.23 -0.79 -0.63
CA ALA A 53 -7.11 -2.25 -0.52
C ALA A 53 -6.52 -2.68 0.83
N THR A 54 -5.41 -3.44 0.82
CA THR A 54 -4.75 -3.97 2.03
C THR A 54 -4.06 -2.90 2.90
N LYS A 55 -4.13 -1.62 2.51
CA LYS A 55 -3.64 -0.46 3.28
C LYS A 55 -4.73 0.56 3.59
N THR A 56 -5.99 0.19 3.40
CA THR A 56 -7.11 0.97 3.92
C THR A 56 -7.02 1.01 5.44
N ALA A 57 -7.04 2.20 6.03
CA ALA A 57 -7.14 2.36 7.48
C ALA A 57 -8.40 1.67 7.99
N TYR A 58 -8.30 0.98 9.12
CA TYR A 58 -9.44 0.23 9.65
C TYR A 58 -10.59 1.18 10.05
N GLU A 59 -10.25 2.37 10.53
CA GLU A 59 -11.24 3.35 10.96
C GLU A 59 -12.00 4.03 9.83
N SER A 60 -11.38 4.20 8.65
CA SER A 60 -12.03 4.89 7.51
C SER A 60 -13.23 4.12 6.97
N LEU A 61 -13.25 2.79 7.14
CA LEU A 61 -14.34 1.92 6.71
C LEU A 61 -15.46 1.77 7.74
N ASN A 62 -15.32 2.33 8.94
CA ASN A 62 -16.35 2.23 9.98
C ASN A 62 -17.54 3.14 9.68
N ARG A 63 -18.37 2.69 8.74
CA ARG A 63 -19.77 3.09 8.69
C ARG A 63 -20.42 2.64 9.99
N LYS A 64 -21.27 3.51 10.55
CA LYS A 64 -22.06 3.31 11.79
C LYS A 64 -22.99 2.10 11.69
N SER A 65 -22.45 0.89 11.53
CA SER A 65 -23.20 -0.33 11.70
C SER A 65 -23.39 -0.52 13.20
N THR A 66 -24.59 -0.16 13.66
CA THR A 66 -25.15 -0.49 14.96
C THR A 66 -25.39 -1.99 15.14
N GLY A 67 -24.81 -2.83 14.27
CA GLY A 67 -25.22 -4.20 14.01
C GLY A 67 -25.24 -5.07 15.27
N ALA A 68 -26.46 -5.32 15.75
CA ALA A 68 -26.84 -6.38 16.67
C ALA A 68 -26.63 -7.80 16.07
N GLN A 69 -25.83 -7.95 15.01
CA GLN A 69 -25.54 -9.23 14.36
C GLN A 69 -24.91 -10.27 15.30
N HIS A 70 -24.29 -9.80 16.39
CA HIS A 70 -23.72 -10.65 17.43
C HIS A 70 -24.76 -11.12 18.46
N ILE A 71 -25.98 -10.56 18.44
CA ILE A 71 -27.08 -10.93 19.32
C ILE A 71 -27.92 -11.98 18.60
N VAL A 72 -27.97 -13.17 19.19
CA VAL A 72 -28.82 -14.28 18.75
C VAL A 72 -29.86 -14.51 19.85
N PRO A 73 -31.18 -14.43 19.56
CA PRO A 73 -32.22 -14.65 20.56
C PRO A 73 -32.04 -15.98 21.30
N ASP A 74 -32.30 -15.98 22.60
CA ASP A 74 -32.21 -17.14 23.51
C ASP A 74 -30.84 -17.83 23.56
N CYS A 75 -29.78 -17.16 23.09
CA CYS A 75 -28.41 -17.66 23.10
C CYS A 75 -27.48 -16.76 23.91
N THR A 76 -26.51 -17.36 24.58
CA THR A 76 -25.40 -16.66 25.24
C THR A 76 -24.07 -17.09 24.64
N PRO A 77 -23.15 -16.15 24.33
CA PRO A 77 -21.84 -16.51 23.81
C PRO A 77 -21.05 -17.30 24.86
N MET A 78 -20.45 -18.42 24.45
CA MET A 78 -19.66 -19.28 25.33
C MET A 78 -18.15 -19.15 25.12
N GLN A 79 -17.73 -18.77 23.91
CA GLN A 79 -16.33 -18.60 23.53
C GLN A 79 -16.20 -17.46 22.52
N PHE A 80 -15.05 -16.79 22.53
CA PHE A 80 -14.72 -15.73 21.60
C PHE A 80 -13.35 -15.99 20.99
N TRP A 81 -13.29 -16.00 19.66
CA TRP A 81 -12.06 -16.17 18.89
C TRP A 81 -11.89 -14.94 17.99
N SER A 82 -10.71 -14.35 17.99
CA SER A 82 -10.37 -13.24 17.09
C SER A 82 -9.04 -13.49 16.42
N LEU A 83 -9.04 -13.44 15.09
CA LEU A 83 -7.84 -13.39 14.28
C LEU A 83 -7.68 -11.96 13.76
N ASN A 84 -6.65 -11.26 14.26
CA ASN A 84 -6.42 -9.86 13.93
C ASN A 84 -5.13 -9.73 13.13
N ARG A 85 -5.18 -8.96 12.04
CA ARG A 85 -3.96 -8.48 11.38
C ARG A 85 -3.30 -7.42 12.28
N HIS A 86 -1.99 -7.23 12.10
CA HIS A 86 -1.30 -6.09 12.70
C HIS A 86 -2.00 -4.76 12.36
N GLY A 87 -1.85 -3.76 13.23
CA GLY A 87 -2.37 -2.41 12.99
C GLY A 87 -1.67 -1.70 11.83
N THR A 88 -2.12 -0.49 11.49
CA THR A 88 -1.42 0.34 10.52
C THR A 88 0.05 0.54 10.88
N ARG A 89 0.92 0.49 9.86
CA ARG A 89 2.37 0.51 10.03
C ARG A 89 3.05 1.38 8.99
N LEU A 90 4.28 1.78 9.32
CA LEU A 90 5.20 2.40 8.38
C LEU A 90 5.56 1.42 7.23
N PRO A 91 5.99 1.94 6.07
CA PRO A 91 6.58 1.14 5.00
C PRO A 91 7.80 0.36 5.49
N LYS A 92 8.26 -0.60 4.68
CA LYS A 92 9.56 -1.25 4.91
C LYS A 92 10.69 -0.24 4.72
N ALA A 93 11.84 -0.46 5.36
CA ALA A 93 13.00 0.43 5.30
C ALA A 93 13.40 0.84 3.87
N THR A 94 13.50 -0.13 2.95
CA THR A 94 13.83 0.19 1.55
C THR A 94 12.79 1.07 0.86
N ARG A 95 11.51 0.87 1.20
CA ARG A 95 10.42 1.67 0.64
C ARG A 95 10.40 3.08 1.21
N ILE A 96 10.75 3.26 2.48
CA ILE A 96 10.96 4.58 3.09
C ILE A 96 12.02 5.37 2.29
N ARG A 97 13.17 4.74 2.02
CA ARG A 97 14.25 5.35 1.25
C ARG A 97 13.82 5.76 -0.15
N GLU A 98 13.10 4.89 -0.85
CA GLU A 98 12.58 5.14 -2.19
C GLU A 98 11.62 6.33 -2.20
N LEU A 99 10.61 6.31 -1.32
CA LEU A 99 9.56 7.33 -1.24
C LEU A 99 10.10 8.70 -0.83
N ARG A 100 11.21 8.77 -0.08
CA ARG A 100 11.86 10.05 0.23
C ARG A 100 12.31 10.82 -1.02
N ASN A 101 12.57 10.14 -2.14
CA ASN A 101 12.89 10.81 -3.41
C ASN A 101 11.72 11.62 -3.98
N LEU A 102 10.49 11.44 -3.48
CA LEU A 102 9.34 12.27 -3.87
C LEU A 102 9.55 13.76 -3.54
N GLU A 103 10.44 14.12 -2.61
CA GLU A 103 10.79 15.54 -2.38
C GLU A 103 11.43 16.19 -3.61
N LYS A 104 12.24 15.43 -4.35
CA LYS A 104 12.81 15.90 -5.63
C LYS A 104 11.71 16.05 -6.68
N ILE A 105 10.79 15.09 -6.75
CA ILE A 105 9.64 15.15 -7.65
C ILE A 105 8.75 16.35 -7.32
N GLN A 106 8.48 16.60 -6.05
CA GLN A 106 7.74 17.77 -5.57
C GLN A 106 8.41 19.08 -6.00
N SER A 107 9.73 19.17 -5.87
CA SER A 107 10.50 20.36 -6.28
C SER A 107 10.40 20.59 -7.79
N GLU A 108 10.47 19.52 -8.58
CA GLU A 108 10.30 19.58 -10.04
C GLU A 108 8.88 20.00 -10.43
N ILE A 109 7.85 19.52 -9.73
CA ILE A 109 6.46 19.95 -9.94
C ILE A 109 6.31 21.44 -9.62
N VAL A 110 6.86 21.92 -8.51
CA VAL A 110 6.83 23.36 -8.18
C VAL A 110 7.53 24.18 -9.27
N ALA A 111 8.71 23.76 -9.73
CA ALA A 111 9.44 24.44 -10.81
C ALA A 111 8.64 24.46 -12.12
N ASN A 112 7.91 23.39 -12.46
CA ASN A 112 7.03 23.35 -13.63
C ASN A 112 5.96 24.45 -13.58
N TYR A 113 5.38 24.70 -12.40
CA TYR A 113 4.33 25.71 -12.20
C TYR A 113 4.84 27.14 -12.06
N GLU A 114 5.99 27.35 -11.43
CA GLU A 114 6.49 28.69 -11.10
C GLU A 114 7.49 29.26 -12.09
N GLN A 115 8.27 28.39 -12.76
CA GLN A 115 9.47 28.82 -13.50
C GLN A 115 9.45 28.41 -14.96
N ARG A 116 8.96 27.20 -15.27
CA ARG A 116 9.22 26.55 -16.57
C ARG A 116 8.12 26.74 -17.60
N SER A 117 7.01 27.39 -17.24
CA SER A 117 5.82 27.60 -18.10
C SER A 117 5.52 26.38 -18.99
N SER A 118 5.56 25.18 -18.40
CA SER A 118 5.38 23.94 -19.15
C SER A 118 3.93 23.82 -19.64
N TYR A 119 3.74 23.18 -20.79
CA TYR A 119 2.43 23.03 -21.43
C TYR A 119 1.39 22.42 -20.46
N PRO A 120 0.18 22.99 -20.32
CA PRO A 120 -0.33 24.20 -20.98
C PRO A 120 -0.14 25.45 -20.09
N ASN A 121 1.04 26.06 -20.11
CA ASN A 121 1.45 27.31 -19.43
C ASN A 121 1.31 27.44 -17.89
N ARG A 122 0.50 26.62 -17.23
CA ARG A 122 0.55 26.21 -15.81
C ARG A 122 0.01 24.78 -15.78
N GLY A 123 0.52 23.88 -14.95
CA GLY A 123 -0.09 22.54 -14.85
C GLY A 123 -1.57 22.63 -14.43
N ARG A 124 -2.28 21.50 -14.45
CA ARG A 124 -3.75 21.50 -14.37
C ARG A 124 -4.33 21.46 -12.94
N PHE A 125 -3.52 21.65 -11.91
CA PHE A 125 -4.03 21.74 -10.54
C PHE A 125 -4.95 22.94 -10.34
N CYS A 126 -5.95 22.77 -9.47
CA CYS A 126 -6.54 23.91 -8.79
C CYS A 126 -5.52 24.58 -7.86
N ILE A 127 -5.76 25.85 -7.54
CA ILE A 127 -4.85 26.61 -6.68
C ILE A 127 -4.70 25.97 -5.29
N GLU A 128 -5.75 25.34 -4.77
CA GLU A 128 -5.75 24.65 -3.47
C GLU A 128 -4.91 23.36 -3.49
N ASP A 129 -5.12 22.48 -4.48
CA ASP A 129 -4.31 21.26 -4.67
C ASP A 129 -2.82 21.62 -4.80
N TYR A 130 -2.53 22.62 -5.63
CA TYR A 130 -1.18 23.11 -5.82
C TYR A 130 -0.57 23.64 -4.53
N ASN A 131 -1.31 24.45 -3.76
CA ASN A 131 -0.82 25.01 -2.49
C ASN A 131 -0.53 23.94 -1.44
N ILE A 132 -1.27 22.83 -1.42
CA ILE A 132 -0.98 21.69 -0.54
C ILE A 132 0.26 20.96 -1.01
N LEU A 133 0.34 20.60 -2.28
CA LEU A 133 1.50 19.93 -2.85
C LEU A 133 2.79 20.76 -2.66
N LYS A 134 2.70 22.09 -2.84
CA LYS A 134 3.83 23.01 -2.62
C LYS A 134 4.36 22.95 -1.19
N ARG A 135 3.48 22.73 -0.22
CA ARG A 135 3.82 22.63 1.22
C ARG A 135 4.17 21.21 1.67
N TRP A 136 3.84 20.20 0.87
CA TRP A 136 4.18 18.81 1.20
C TRP A 136 5.69 18.65 1.32
N ARG A 137 6.13 18.02 2.41
CA ARG A 137 7.52 17.70 2.72
C ARG A 137 7.55 16.33 3.35
N TRP A 138 8.67 15.63 3.19
CA TRP A 138 8.86 14.37 3.90
C TRP A 138 8.84 14.62 5.41
N ASN A 139 8.19 13.74 6.15
CA ASN A 139 8.26 13.77 7.61
C ASN A 139 9.57 13.11 8.06
N ASP A 140 10.57 13.92 8.42
CA ASP A 140 11.90 13.45 8.83
C ASP A 140 11.92 12.56 10.08
N THR A 141 10.81 12.50 10.84
CA THR A 141 10.68 11.53 11.92
C THR A 141 10.45 10.09 11.42
N ILE A 142 10.14 9.90 10.14
CA ILE A 142 9.97 8.62 9.46
C ILE A 142 11.30 8.24 8.83
N THR A 143 12.05 7.42 9.56
CA THR A 143 13.40 6.97 9.21
C THR A 143 13.41 5.46 8.95
N GLU A 144 14.45 4.99 8.26
CA GLU A 144 14.56 3.59 7.82
C GLU A 144 14.58 2.58 8.97
N ASP A 145 15.13 2.96 10.13
CA ASP A 145 15.16 2.15 11.37
C ASP A 145 13.75 1.89 11.94
N LYS A 146 12.77 2.72 11.59
CA LYS A 146 11.36 2.52 11.95
C LYS A 146 10.59 1.68 10.92
N GLY A 147 11.30 1.05 9.99
CA GLY A 147 10.70 0.20 8.96
C GLY A 147 9.79 -0.87 9.58
N PHE A 148 8.57 -1.00 9.07
CA PHE A 148 7.52 -1.90 9.59
C PHE A 148 6.94 -1.58 10.98
N SER A 149 7.45 -0.60 11.72
CA SER A 149 6.90 -0.22 13.03
C SER A 149 5.44 0.22 12.90
N LEU A 150 4.63 -0.07 13.93
CA LEU A 150 3.27 0.42 13.98
C LEU A 150 3.26 1.96 14.05
N THR A 151 2.24 2.55 13.45
CA THR A 151 1.96 3.99 13.60
C THR A 151 1.09 4.21 14.83
N GLN A 152 1.01 5.45 15.31
CA GLN A 152 0.10 5.78 16.41
C GLN A 152 -1.35 5.42 16.06
N GLN A 153 -1.76 5.69 14.82
CA GLN A 153 -3.07 5.27 14.31
C GLN A 153 -3.25 3.75 14.40
N GLY A 154 -2.24 2.95 14.00
CA GLY A 154 -2.30 1.50 14.08
C GLY A 154 -2.44 0.94 15.51
N ILE A 155 -1.85 1.63 16.49
CA ILE A 155 -2.00 1.31 17.91
C ILE A 155 -3.44 1.59 18.36
N GLU A 156 -3.97 2.77 18.05
CA GLU A 156 -5.34 3.14 18.45
C GLU A 156 -6.40 2.28 17.75
N GLU A 157 -6.20 1.93 16.48
CA GLU A 157 -7.06 1.01 15.73
C GLU A 157 -7.29 -0.30 16.50
N LEU A 158 -6.21 -0.90 17.02
CA LEU A 158 -6.29 -2.17 17.75
C LEU A 158 -6.87 -2.00 19.16
N LYS A 159 -6.56 -0.90 19.85
CA LYS A 159 -7.19 -0.56 21.14
C LYS A 159 -8.70 -0.42 20.99
N ILE A 160 -9.14 0.31 19.97
CA ILE A 160 -10.55 0.55 19.69
C ILE A 160 -11.23 -0.74 19.24
N LEU A 161 -10.59 -1.55 18.40
CA LEU A 161 -11.10 -2.86 18.01
C LEU A 161 -11.35 -3.76 19.23
N ALA A 162 -10.36 -3.87 20.12
CA ALA A 162 -10.46 -4.60 21.38
C ALA A 162 -11.63 -4.08 22.26
N ARG A 163 -11.73 -2.77 22.47
CA ARG A 163 -12.83 -2.16 23.25
C ARG A 163 -14.19 -2.46 22.64
N ARG A 164 -14.31 -2.47 21.32
CA ARG A 164 -15.56 -2.83 20.62
C ARG A 164 -15.93 -4.29 20.84
N TYR A 165 -14.97 -5.21 20.76
CA TYR A 165 -15.24 -6.61 21.09
C TYR A 165 -15.63 -6.77 22.55
N LYS A 166 -14.93 -6.10 23.48
CA LYS A 166 -15.28 -6.10 24.91
C LYS A 166 -16.70 -5.60 25.15
N SER A 167 -17.12 -4.54 24.46
CA SER A 167 -18.49 -4.01 24.54
C SER A 167 -19.54 -4.99 23.99
N LYS A 168 -19.29 -5.59 22.81
CA LYS A 168 -20.21 -6.54 22.17
C LYS A 168 -20.32 -7.88 22.89
N PHE A 169 -19.22 -8.38 23.41
CA PHE A 169 -19.14 -9.68 24.09
C PHE A 169 -18.83 -9.50 25.57
N SER A 170 -19.52 -8.55 26.21
CA SER A 170 -19.28 -8.17 27.60
C SER A 170 -19.44 -9.34 28.59
N GLN A 171 -20.31 -10.30 28.28
CA GLN A 171 -20.51 -11.53 29.06
C GLN A 171 -19.24 -12.40 29.15
N LEU A 172 -18.36 -12.33 28.14
CA LEU A 172 -17.11 -13.08 28.09
C LEU A 172 -15.88 -12.23 28.44
N LEU A 173 -15.87 -10.95 28.03
CA LEU A 173 -14.67 -10.12 28.01
C LEU A 173 -14.64 -9.01 29.09
N SER A 174 -15.70 -8.85 29.89
CA SER A 174 -15.71 -7.82 30.96
C SER A 174 -15.01 -8.25 32.24
N GLY A 175 -14.77 -9.55 32.43
CA GLY A 175 -13.98 -10.06 33.54
C GLY A 175 -12.54 -9.53 33.51
N GLY A 176 -11.87 -9.60 34.67
CA GLY A 176 -10.43 -9.39 34.73
C GLY A 176 -9.67 -10.47 33.97
N TYR A 177 -8.39 -10.24 33.71
CA TYR A 177 -7.54 -11.25 33.09
C TYR A 177 -7.41 -12.49 33.99
N ASP A 178 -7.53 -13.66 33.37
CA ASP A 178 -7.29 -14.98 33.96
C ASP A 178 -6.58 -15.86 32.92
N GLU A 179 -5.43 -16.43 33.27
CA GLU A 179 -4.59 -17.23 32.38
C GLU A 179 -5.27 -18.52 31.89
N ARG A 180 -6.29 -19.00 32.61
CA ARG A 180 -7.07 -20.19 32.20
C ARG A 180 -8.18 -19.87 31.20
N SER A 181 -8.60 -18.60 31.14
CA SER A 181 -9.74 -18.14 30.36
C SER A 181 -9.32 -17.38 29.09
N PHE A 182 -8.13 -16.77 29.10
CA PHE A 182 -7.62 -15.97 27.98
C PHE A 182 -6.35 -16.59 27.38
N PHE A 183 -6.39 -16.78 26.07
CA PHE A 183 -5.27 -17.32 25.30
C PHE A 183 -4.89 -16.31 24.20
N PHE A 184 -3.63 -15.85 24.23
CA PHE A 184 -3.11 -14.92 23.24
C PHE A 184 -1.89 -15.48 22.53
N GLN A 185 -1.83 -15.30 21.21
CA GLN A 185 -0.70 -15.67 20.38
C GLN A 185 -0.44 -14.57 19.34
N TYR A 186 0.82 -14.39 18.98
CA TYR A 186 1.28 -13.49 17.92
C TYR A 186 2.50 -14.09 17.22
N THR A 187 2.81 -13.63 16.00
CA THR A 187 3.94 -14.15 15.22
C THR A 187 5.27 -13.58 15.71
N SER A 188 6.40 -14.12 15.24
CA SER A 188 7.73 -13.61 15.60
C SER A 188 8.06 -12.17 15.15
N ALA A 189 7.15 -11.47 14.46
CA ALA A 189 7.39 -10.09 14.00
C ALA A 189 7.05 -9.04 15.07
N ASP A 190 7.94 -8.06 15.27
CA ASP A 190 7.77 -6.96 16.25
C ASP A 190 6.41 -6.26 16.12
N ARG A 191 6.03 -5.89 14.89
CA ARG A 191 4.72 -5.26 14.63
C ARG A 191 3.52 -6.08 15.12
N THR A 192 3.62 -7.41 15.18
CA THR A 192 2.55 -8.27 15.70
C THR A 192 2.59 -8.38 17.22
N HIS A 193 3.76 -8.30 17.82
CA HIS A 193 3.91 -8.14 19.26
C HIS A 193 3.34 -6.79 19.73
N ASP A 194 3.70 -5.69 19.08
CA ASP A 194 3.21 -4.36 19.43
C ASP A 194 1.69 -4.24 19.21
N SER A 195 1.19 -4.96 18.18
CA SER A 195 -0.25 -5.08 17.93
C SER A 195 -0.95 -5.82 19.08
N TYR A 196 -0.35 -6.90 19.55
CA TYR A 196 -0.84 -7.64 20.72
C TYR A 196 -0.87 -6.73 21.96
N GLN A 197 0.19 -5.96 22.22
CA GLN A 197 0.25 -5.00 23.33
C GLN A 197 -0.89 -3.97 23.25
N ALA A 198 -1.06 -3.33 22.08
CA ALA A 198 -2.15 -2.39 21.88
C ALA A 198 -3.53 -3.02 22.09
N TYR A 199 -3.72 -4.26 21.64
CA TYR A 199 -4.98 -4.99 21.79
C TYR A 199 -5.29 -5.30 23.26
N ILE A 200 -4.32 -5.79 24.04
CA ILE A 200 -4.53 -6.06 25.48
C ILE A 200 -4.72 -4.79 26.29
N GLU A 201 -4.07 -3.68 25.92
CA GLU A 201 -4.35 -2.36 26.49
C GLU A 201 -5.80 -1.92 26.23
N GLY A 202 -6.32 -2.21 25.03
CA GLY A 202 -7.73 -1.97 24.70
C GLY A 202 -8.68 -2.83 25.53
N LEU A 203 -8.36 -4.10 25.76
CA LEU A 203 -9.21 -5.03 26.52
C LEU A 203 -9.17 -4.77 28.04
N PHE A 204 -7.98 -4.57 28.61
CA PHE A 204 -7.78 -4.58 30.06
C PHE A 204 -7.38 -3.22 30.64
N GLY A 205 -7.13 -2.22 29.80
CA GLY A 205 -6.75 -0.88 30.26
C GLY A 205 -5.48 -0.93 31.12
N SER A 206 -5.55 -0.37 32.32
CA SER A 206 -4.41 -0.33 33.25
C SER A 206 -3.96 -1.71 33.72
N ASP A 207 -4.78 -2.76 33.62
CA ASP A 207 -4.41 -4.11 34.03
C ASP A 207 -3.68 -4.92 32.94
N ALA A 208 -3.43 -4.32 31.76
CA ALA A 208 -2.76 -4.98 30.65
C ALA A 208 -1.36 -5.53 31.01
N PHE A 209 -0.66 -4.93 31.97
CA PHE A 209 0.67 -5.41 32.42
C PHE A 209 0.63 -6.81 33.06
N ARG A 210 -0.54 -7.29 33.46
CA ARG A 210 -0.73 -8.64 34.03
C ARG A 210 -0.98 -9.71 32.96
N VAL A 211 -1.19 -9.29 31.72
CA VAL A 211 -1.59 -10.19 30.64
C VAL A 211 -0.35 -10.79 29.99
N HIS A 212 -0.35 -12.10 29.85
CA HIS A 212 0.73 -12.83 29.22
C HIS A 212 0.24 -13.53 27.95
N ALA A 213 1.11 -13.58 26.93
CA ALA A 213 0.86 -14.38 25.76
C ALA A 213 1.25 -15.83 26.03
N ASN A 214 0.49 -16.74 25.47
CA ASN A 214 0.74 -18.17 25.52
C ASN A 214 1.78 -18.44 24.43
N THR A 215 3.05 -18.17 24.73
CA THR A 215 4.15 -18.18 23.76
C THR A 215 4.48 -19.61 23.30
N GLN A 216 3.69 -20.14 22.38
CA GLN A 216 4.23 -20.99 21.33
C GLN A 216 4.31 -20.09 20.10
N ILE A 217 5.50 -19.52 19.86
CA ILE A 217 5.77 -18.77 18.63
C ILE A 217 5.88 -19.81 17.51
N ASP A 218 4.76 -20.43 17.17
CA ASP A 218 4.62 -21.34 16.05
C ASP A 218 3.96 -20.56 14.91
N ASN A 219 4.77 -20.17 13.93
CA ASN A 219 4.28 -19.48 12.75
C ASN A 219 3.46 -20.40 11.84
N ARG A 220 3.43 -21.73 12.03
CA ARG A 220 2.69 -22.66 11.15
C ARG A 220 1.20 -22.39 11.10
N LEU A 221 0.61 -21.98 12.22
CA LEU A 221 -0.81 -21.64 12.25
C LEU A 221 -1.08 -20.30 11.57
N MET A 222 -0.24 -19.30 11.83
CA MET A 222 -0.47 -17.90 11.40
C MET A 222 0.08 -17.60 10.00
N LYS A 223 1.05 -18.39 9.55
CA LYS A 223 1.79 -18.26 8.30
C LYS A 223 2.08 -19.63 7.68
N PRO A 224 1.07 -20.48 7.45
CA PRO A 224 1.26 -21.83 6.91
C PRO A 224 1.94 -21.83 5.53
N TYR A 225 1.86 -20.71 4.80
CA TYR A 225 2.51 -20.54 3.51
C TYR A 225 4.05 -20.53 3.59
N GLU A 226 4.64 -20.15 4.74
CA GLU A 226 6.11 -20.13 4.90
C GLU A 226 6.69 -21.56 4.79
N ASP A 227 6.00 -22.57 5.33
CA ASP A 227 6.42 -23.98 5.33
C ASP A 227 5.86 -24.80 4.15
N CYS A 228 5.15 -24.17 3.20
CA CYS A 228 4.53 -24.86 2.07
C CYS A 228 5.41 -24.80 0.81
N GLU A 229 6.19 -25.85 0.55
CA GLU A 229 7.10 -25.92 -0.62
C GLU A 229 6.41 -25.65 -1.95
N ALA A 230 5.20 -26.19 -2.13
CA ALA A 230 4.42 -25.96 -3.34
C ALA A 230 4.06 -24.48 -3.52
N TRP A 231 3.74 -23.78 -2.43
CA TRP A 231 3.46 -22.35 -2.46
C TRP A 231 4.72 -21.54 -2.74
N GLN A 232 5.84 -21.87 -2.10
CA GLN A 232 7.12 -21.19 -2.35
C GLN A 232 7.49 -21.28 -3.84
N LYS A 233 7.46 -22.49 -4.41
CA LYS A 233 7.82 -22.74 -5.80
C LYS A 233 6.86 -22.08 -6.80
N ASN A 234 5.55 -22.18 -6.57
CA ASN A 234 4.56 -21.81 -7.57
C ASN A 234 4.08 -20.36 -7.45
N GLU A 235 4.26 -19.72 -6.29
CA GLU A 235 3.77 -18.37 -6.02
C GLU A 235 4.86 -17.40 -5.57
N ALA A 236 5.64 -17.74 -4.55
CA ALA A 236 6.62 -16.81 -3.97
C ALA A 236 7.81 -16.54 -4.90
N ASP A 237 8.38 -17.62 -5.44
CA ASP A 237 9.56 -17.59 -6.31
C ASP A 237 9.19 -17.54 -7.79
N ASN A 238 7.90 -17.64 -8.11
CA ASN A 238 7.42 -17.65 -9.48
C ASN A 238 7.35 -16.22 -10.04
N GLN A 239 8.28 -15.89 -10.93
CA GLN A 239 8.32 -14.61 -11.62
C GLN A 239 7.04 -14.29 -12.43
N PHE A 240 6.26 -15.31 -12.81
CA PHE A 240 5.03 -15.14 -13.58
C PHE A 240 3.80 -14.84 -12.72
N THR A 241 3.88 -14.92 -11.39
CA THR A 241 2.75 -14.60 -10.49
C THR A 241 2.28 -13.15 -10.64
N ARG A 242 3.13 -12.27 -11.18
CA ARG A 242 2.80 -10.87 -11.45
C ARG A 242 2.40 -10.57 -12.89
N THR A 243 2.24 -11.58 -13.75
CA THR A 243 1.97 -11.37 -15.19
C THR A 243 0.72 -10.52 -15.43
N GLU A 244 -0.39 -10.80 -14.76
CA GLU A 244 -1.62 -10.03 -14.94
C GLU A 244 -1.49 -8.58 -14.43
N TYR A 245 -0.68 -8.35 -13.40
CA TYR A 245 -0.35 -7.00 -12.94
C TYR A 245 0.45 -6.23 -14.01
N GLU A 246 1.45 -6.85 -14.62
CA GLU A 246 2.24 -6.20 -15.67
C GLU A 246 1.39 -5.97 -16.94
N ARG A 247 0.54 -6.93 -17.33
CA ARG A 247 -0.43 -6.76 -18.43
C ARG A 247 -1.42 -5.62 -18.17
N PHE A 248 -1.90 -5.49 -16.94
CA PHE A 248 -2.74 -4.36 -16.57
C PHE A 248 -1.99 -3.03 -16.74
N LYS A 249 -0.70 -2.97 -16.42
CA LYS A 249 0.12 -1.78 -16.67
C LYS A 249 0.33 -1.48 -18.15
N GLU A 250 0.30 -2.48 -19.00
CA GLU A 250 0.35 -2.31 -20.46
C GLU A 250 -0.99 -1.87 -21.07
N SER A 251 -2.09 -1.95 -20.31
CA SER A 251 -3.42 -1.58 -20.79
C SER A 251 -3.49 -0.10 -21.23
N PRO A 252 -4.29 0.22 -22.27
CA PRO A 252 -4.52 1.59 -22.69
C PRO A 252 -5.00 2.51 -21.56
N GLU A 253 -5.82 1.98 -20.65
CA GLU A 253 -6.38 2.70 -19.51
C GLU A 253 -5.31 3.11 -18.51
N TYR A 254 -4.42 2.19 -18.11
CA TYR A 254 -3.32 2.50 -17.20
C TYR A 254 -2.34 3.49 -17.84
N GLN A 255 -1.97 3.26 -19.10
CA GLN A 255 -1.06 4.15 -19.83
C GLN A 255 -1.65 5.55 -20.00
N GLN A 256 -2.96 5.65 -20.22
CA GLN A 256 -3.66 6.93 -20.27
C GLN A 256 -3.66 7.62 -18.90
N MET A 257 -3.95 6.89 -17.81
CA MET A 257 -3.87 7.43 -16.45
C MET A 257 -2.48 8.00 -16.13
N VAL A 258 -1.41 7.28 -16.45
CA VAL A 258 -0.03 7.76 -16.23
C VAL A 258 0.22 9.06 -17.01
N ARG A 259 -0.20 9.12 -18.28
CA ARG A 259 -0.12 10.34 -19.09
C ARG A 259 -0.88 11.50 -18.46
N ASP A 260 -2.11 11.27 -18.01
CA ASP A 260 -2.96 12.29 -17.42
C ASP A 260 -2.39 12.82 -16.10
N VAL A 261 -1.85 11.95 -15.25
CA VAL A 261 -1.16 12.33 -14.01
C VAL A 261 0.04 13.23 -14.31
N PHE A 262 0.96 12.80 -15.19
CA PHE A 262 2.14 13.63 -15.50
C PHE A 262 1.77 14.95 -16.17
N ARG A 263 0.74 14.96 -17.02
CA ARG A 263 0.19 16.19 -17.61
C ARG A 263 -0.37 17.11 -16.54
N ARG A 264 -1.14 16.59 -15.58
CA ARG A 264 -1.68 17.37 -14.45
C ARG A 264 -0.57 17.95 -13.58
N LEU A 265 0.50 17.18 -13.36
CA LEU A 265 1.71 17.59 -12.64
C LEU A 265 2.58 18.61 -13.42
N GLY A 266 2.21 18.96 -14.65
CA GLY A 266 2.90 19.97 -15.45
C GLY A 266 4.14 19.45 -16.16
N PHE A 267 4.31 18.14 -16.35
CA PHE A 267 5.40 17.60 -17.17
C PHE A 267 5.01 17.60 -18.66
N LYS A 268 5.99 17.81 -19.55
CA LYS A 268 5.77 17.79 -21.03
C LYS A 268 5.70 16.38 -21.62
N TYR A 269 6.19 15.40 -20.88
CA TYR A 269 6.27 14.00 -21.25
C TYR A 269 6.10 13.15 -19.99
N THR A 270 5.73 11.89 -20.17
CA THR A 270 5.71 10.92 -19.08
C THR A 270 7.13 10.64 -18.60
N LEU A 271 7.35 10.66 -17.28
CA LEU A 271 8.57 10.13 -16.69
C LEU A 271 8.45 8.60 -16.52
N ASN A 272 9.21 8.03 -15.59
CA ASN A 272 9.01 6.64 -15.19
C ASN A 272 7.64 6.48 -14.49
N ALA A 273 6.81 5.56 -15.00
CA ALA A 273 5.50 5.26 -14.42
C ALA A 273 5.57 4.84 -12.93
N SER A 274 6.72 4.31 -12.47
CA SER A 274 6.93 4.00 -11.05
C SER A 274 6.77 5.22 -10.14
N ILE A 275 7.01 6.44 -10.63
CA ILE A 275 6.80 7.67 -9.85
C ILE A 275 5.31 7.84 -9.51
N VAL A 276 4.40 7.46 -10.41
CA VAL A 276 2.96 7.49 -10.14
C VAL A 276 2.60 6.45 -9.08
N GLU A 277 3.22 5.27 -9.13
CA GLU A 277 3.08 4.25 -8.08
C GLU A 277 3.65 4.75 -6.73
N ASP A 278 4.77 5.47 -6.73
CA ASP A 278 5.37 6.08 -5.54
C ASP A 278 4.46 7.14 -4.92
N ILE A 279 3.91 8.04 -5.74
CA ILE A 279 2.93 9.05 -5.30
C ILE A 279 1.68 8.37 -4.70
N TYR A 280 1.15 7.36 -5.39
CA TYR A 280 -0.01 6.60 -4.90
C TYR A 280 0.30 5.86 -3.60
N ASP A 281 1.49 5.25 -3.50
CA ASP A 281 1.96 4.57 -2.30
C ASP A 281 2.12 5.53 -1.13
N MET A 282 2.66 6.72 -1.36
CA MET A 282 2.80 7.74 -0.33
C MET A 282 1.43 8.20 0.15
N CYS A 283 0.50 8.48 -0.77
CA CYS A 283 -0.87 8.87 -0.46
C CYS A 283 -1.56 7.86 0.47
N ARG A 284 -1.53 6.57 0.14
CA ARG A 284 -2.18 5.55 0.99
C ARG A 284 -1.49 5.36 2.34
N TYR A 285 -0.18 5.60 2.46
CA TYR A 285 0.49 5.60 3.78
C TYR A 285 0.06 6.82 4.58
N GLU A 286 0.05 8.01 3.97
CA GLU A 286 -0.39 9.25 4.62
C GLU A 286 -1.85 9.27 5.03
N LYS A 287 -2.70 8.60 4.27
CA LYS A 287 -4.11 8.44 4.63
C LYS A 287 -4.32 7.45 5.78
N ALA A 288 -3.34 6.60 6.07
CA ALA A 288 -3.49 5.55 7.06
C ALA A 288 -2.86 5.89 8.42
N TRP A 289 -1.94 6.87 8.50
CA TRP A 289 -1.14 7.12 9.71
C TRP A 289 -1.40 8.45 10.40
#